data_AF-A0A348PJH8-F1
#
_entry.id   AF-A0A348PJH8-F1
#
_cell.length_a   1.000
_cell.length_b   1.000
_cell.length_c   1.000
_cell.angle_alpha   90.00
_cell.angle_beta   90.00
_cell.angle_gamma   90.00
#
_symmetry.space_group_name_H-M   'P 1'
#
loop_
_entity.id
_entity.type
_entity.pdbx_description
1 polymer ?
#
loop_
_entity_poly.entity_id
_entity_poly.type
_entity_poly.pdbx_seq_one_letter_code
_entity_poly.pdbx_strand_id
1 'polypeptide(L)'
;CLLLYPLGDWQNLERKVSALPSLNIHTKRLKRKLIGHATDCELDKASRILIPATLREYAKLDKKLILSGQGNNFELWDEDAWHEQIENLDSLSRQEEVPPEITQLSL
;
A
#
# COMPACT_ATOMS: atom_id res chain seq x y z
N CYS A 1 -3.16 1.58 6.39
CA CYS A 1 -3.58 1.95 5.02
C CYS A 1 -4.11 0.75 4.24
N LEU A 2 -4.74 1.02 3.10
CA LEU A 2 -4.99 0.07 2.03
C LEU A 2 -4.12 0.42 0.82
N LEU A 3 -3.71 -0.60 0.07
CA LEU A 3 -3.03 -0.42 -1.22
C LEU A 3 -4.03 -0.63 -2.34
N LEU A 4 -4.08 0.30 -3.28
CA LEU A 4 -4.94 0.25 -4.46
C LEU A 4 -4.03 0.16 -5.68
N TYR A 5 -4.27 -0.84 -6.51
CA TYR A 5 -3.51 -1.08 -7.72
C TYR A 5 -4.43 -1.04 -8.93
N PRO A 6 -4.01 -0.41 -10.05
CA PRO A 6 -4.55 -0.77 -11.35
C PRO A 6 -4.39 -2.28 -11.57
N LEU A 7 -5.39 -2.91 -12.20
CA LEU A 7 -5.42 -4.37 -12.33
C LEU A 7 -4.15 -4.94 -12.99
N GLY A 8 -3.61 -4.27 -14.01
CA GLY A 8 -2.37 -4.71 -14.68
C GLY A 8 -1.17 -4.73 -13.75
N ASP A 9 -1.00 -3.69 -12.92
CA ASP A 9 0.08 -3.61 -11.93
C ASP A 9 -0.10 -4.62 -10.80
N TRP A 10 -1.34 -4.84 -10.36
CA TRP A 10 -1.66 -5.90 -9.40
C TRP A 10 -1.27 -7.28 -9.93
N GLN A 11 -1.68 -7.63 -11.15
CA GLN A 11 -1.36 -8.92 -11.77
C GLN A 11 0.15 -9.12 -11.94
N ASN A 12 0.90 -8.05 -12.18
CA ASN A 12 2.37 -8.10 -12.21
C ASN A 12 2.95 -8.44 -10.83
N LEU A 13 2.45 -7.81 -9.77
CA LEU A 13 2.88 -8.08 -8.39
C LEU A 13 2.47 -9.49 -7.95
N GLU A 14 1.24 -9.88 -8.21
CA GLU A 14 0.68 -11.19 -7.85
C GLU A 14 1.50 -12.33 -8.46
N ARG A 15 1.88 -12.24 -9.74
CA ARG A 15 2.73 -13.24 -10.39
C ARG A 15 4.09 -13.37 -9.69
N LYS A 16 4.72 -12.25 -9.33
CA LYS A 16 6.01 -12.24 -8.61
C LYS A 16 5.87 -12.91 -7.23
N VAL A 17 4.84 -12.54 -6.47
CA VAL A 17 4.59 -13.12 -5.14
C VAL A 17 4.25 -14.60 -5.23
N SER A 18 3.49 -15.01 -6.26
CA SER A 18 3.10 -16.39 -6.50
C SER A 18 4.29 -17.30 -6.82
N ALA A 19 5.29 -16.79 -7.53
CA ALA A 19 6.52 -17.50 -7.89
C ALA A 19 7.47 -17.78 -6.70
N LEU A 20 7.26 -17.13 -5.54
CA LEU A 20 8.11 -17.32 -4.37
C LEU A 20 7.99 -18.76 -3.78
N PRO A 21 9.07 -19.31 -3.18
CA PRO A 21 9.08 -20.66 -2.63
C PRO A 21 7.97 -20.91 -1.60
N SER A 22 7.07 -21.85 -1.89
CA SER A 22 5.85 -22.08 -1.11
C SER A 22 6.09 -22.61 0.30
N LEU A 23 7.24 -23.25 0.56
CA LEU A 23 7.59 -23.82 1.87
C LEU A 23 8.17 -22.79 2.83
N ASN A 24 8.64 -21.64 2.34
CA ASN A 24 9.20 -20.58 3.19
C ASN A 24 8.11 -19.90 4.02
N ILE A 25 8.33 -19.76 5.33
CA ILE A 25 7.34 -19.19 6.25
C ILE A 25 7.02 -17.72 5.95
N HIS A 26 8.01 -16.94 5.54
CA HIS A 26 7.84 -15.53 5.18
C HIS A 26 7.03 -15.41 3.89
N THR A 27 7.27 -16.27 2.89
CA THR A 27 6.45 -16.34 1.67
C THR A 27 5.00 -16.68 1.97
N LYS A 28 4.76 -17.69 2.83
CA LYS A 28 3.41 -18.06 3.25
C LYS A 28 2.68 -16.90 3.95
N ARG A 29 3.38 -16.17 4.83
CA ARG A 29 2.84 -14.98 5.51
C ARG A 29 2.51 -13.88 4.50
N LEU A 30 3.42 -13.59 3.58
CA LEU A 30 3.24 -12.56 2.55
C LEU A 30 2.05 -12.85 1.63
N LYS A 31 1.94 -14.08 1.12
CA LYS A 31 0.82 -14.52 0.27
C LYS A 31 -0.53 -14.31 0.96
N ARG A 32 -0.64 -14.71 2.23
CA ARG A 32 -1.88 -14.49 3.00
C ARG A 32 -2.18 -13.02 3.22
N LYS A 33 -1.17 -12.21 3.53
CA LYS A 33 -1.35 -10.78 3.80
C LYS A 33 -1.71 -9.98 2.55
N LEU A 34 -1.05 -10.23 1.42
CA LEU A 34 -1.27 -9.51 0.17
C LEU A 34 -2.40 -10.13 -0.65
N ILE A 35 -2.19 -11.34 -1.16
CA ILE A 35 -3.14 -11.99 -2.09
C ILE A 35 -4.40 -12.42 -1.33
N GLY A 36 -4.25 -12.98 -0.14
CA GLY A 36 -5.38 -13.50 0.64
C GLY A 36 -6.39 -12.44 1.12
N HIS A 37 -5.99 -11.16 1.17
CA HIS A 37 -6.87 -10.04 1.51
C HIS A 37 -7.16 -9.11 0.32
N ALA A 38 -6.62 -9.40 -0.86
CA ALA A 38 -6.91 -8.63 -2.06
C ALA A 38 -8.40 -8.78 -2.42
N THR A 39 -9.02 -7.69 -2.84
CA THR A 39 -10.41 -7.69 -3.29
C THR A 39 -10.51 -6.83 -4.53
N ASP A 40 -11.00 -7.43 -5.61
CA ASP A 40 -11.29 -6.69 -6.84
C ASP A 40 -12.43 -5.71 -6.57
N CYS A 41 -12.26 -4.47 -7.04
CA CYS A 41 -13.24 -3.42 -6.90
C CYS A 41 -13.43 -2.74 -8.25
N GLU A 42 -14.68 -2.45 -8.60
CA GLU A 42 -15.03 -1.74 -9.82
C GLU A 42 -15.34 -0.27 -9.52
N LEU A 43 -15.03 0.59 -10.49
CA LEU A 43 -15.46 1.98 -10.49
C LEU A 43 -16.91 2.06 -10.94
N ASP A 44 -17.72 2.80 -10.19
CA ASP A 44 -19.06 3.15 -10.66
C ASP A 44 -19.02 4.24 -11.75
N LYS A 45 -20.19 4.58 -12.29
CA LYS A 45 -20.33 5.59 -13.36
C LYS A 45 -19.88 7.01 -12.96
N ALA A 46 -19.68 7.26 -11.67
CA ALA A 46 -19.17 8.52 -11.12
C ALA A 46 -17.70 8.41 -10.69
N SER A 47 -16.99 7.36 -11.13
CA SER A 47 -15.60 7.10 -10.79
C SER A 47 -15.36 6.92 -9.28
N ARG A 48 -16.32 6.33 -8.56
CA ARG A 48 -16.19 5.99 -7.14
C ARG A 48 -15.95 4.49 -6.96
N ILE A 49 -15.24 4.13 -5.90
CA ILE A 49 -15.01 2.75 -5.48
C ILE A 49 -15.70 2.51 -4.14
N LEU A 50 -16.46 1.41 -4.04
CA LEU A 50 -16.99 0.96 -2.75
C LEU A 50 -15.95 0.09 -2.04
N ILE A 51 -15.36 0.61 -0.96
CA ILE A 51 -14.38 -0.15 -0.18
C ILE A 51 -15.09 -1.17 0.74
N PRO A 52 -14.74 -2.46 0.66
CA PRO A 52 -15.28 -3.50 1.54
C PRO A 52 -15.15 -3.12 3.02
N ALA A 53 -16.19 -3.42 3.82
CA ALA A 53 -16.22 -3.06 5.25
C ALA A 53 -15.02 -3.61 6.02
N THR A 54 -14.62 -4.86 5.76
CA THR A 54 -13.46 -5.50 6.37
C THR A 54 -12.15 -4.77 6.11
N LEU A 55 -11.97 -4.22 4.90
CA LEU A 55 -10.78 -3.43 4.55
C LEU A 55 -10.82 -2.04 5.18
N ARG A 56 -12.01 -1.41 5.26
CA ARG A 56 -12.19 -0.14 6.00
C ARG A 56 -11.85 -0.30 7.47
N GLU A 57 -12.35 -1.35 8.12
CA GLU A 57 -12.06 -1.67 9.52
C GLU A 57 -10.57 -1.96 9.73
N TYR A 58 -9.96 -2.77 8.87
CA TYR A 58 -8.53 -3.09 8.95
C TYR A 58 -7.65 -1.83 8.88
N ALA A 59 -7.94 -0.93 7.94
CA ALA A 59 -7.18 0.30 7.77
C ALA A 59 -7.65 1.45 8.66
N LYS A 60 -8.66 1.22 9.52
CA LYS A 60 -9.30 2.22 10.40
C LYS A 60 -9.74 3.48 9.65
N LEU A 61 -10.27 3.32 8.44
CA LEU A 61 -10.72 4.44 7.61
C LEU A 61 -12.01 5.04 8.18
N ASP A 62 -12.01 6.34 8.50
CA ASP A 62 -13.21 7.09 8.88
C ASP A 62 -13.50 8.22 7.88
N LYS A 63 -13.79 9.45 8.34
CA LYS A 63 -14.33 10.53 7.51
C LYS A 63 -13.30 11.23 6.65
N LYS A 64 -12.10 11.42 7.18
CA LYS A 64 -11.04 12.18 6.50
C LYS A 64 -9.99 11.22 5.99
N LEU A 65 -9.79 11.25 4.69
CA LEU A 65 -8.96 10.27 3.99
C LEU A 65 -7.89 10.98 3.19
N ILE A 66 -6.71 10.36 3.14
CA ILE A 66 -5.61 10.76 2.27
C ILE A 66 -5.43 9.69 1.20
N LEU A 67 -5.40 10.12 -0.05
CA LEU A 67 -5.00 9.29 -1.19
C LEU A 67 -3.59 9.73 -1.60
N SER A 68 -2.60 8.89 -1.31
CA SER A 68 -1.20 9.12 -1.67
C SER A 68 -0.83 8.30 -2.90
N GLY A 69 -0.30 8.93 -3.93
CA GLY A 69 0.18 8.24 -5.14
C GLY A 69 1.66 7.92 -5.04
N GLN A 70 2.04 6.65 -5.19
CA GLN A 70 3.43 6.18 -5.08
C GLN A 70 3.98 5.67 -6.42
N GLY A 71 3.45 6.20 -7.53
CA GLY A 71 3.79 5.79 -8.90
C GLY A 71 2.87 4.70 -9.44
N ASN A 72 3.15 3.44 -9.13
CA ASN A 72 2.41 2.28 -9.68
C ASN A 72 1.24 1.79 -8.80
N ASN A 73 1.01 2.44 -7.67
CA ASN A 73 -0.12 2.19 -6.81
C ASN A 73 -0.53 3.48 -6.09
N PHE A 74 -1.66 3.39 -5.41
CA PHE A 74 -2.09 4.38 -4.45
C PHE A 74 -2.18 3.77 -3.08
N GLU A 75 -1.97 4.59 -2.07
CA GLU A 75 -2.25 4.26 -0.70
C GLU A 75 -3.44 5.07 -0.21
N LEU A 76 -4.40 4.39 0.39
CA LEU A 76 -5.55 5.00 1.05
C LEU A 76 -5.36 4.94 2.57
N TRP A 77 -5.37 6.10 3.19
CA TRP A 77 -5.14 6.29 4.61
C TRP A 77 -6.29 7.04 5.27
N ASP A 78 -6.47 6.77 6.55
CA ASP A 78 -7.05 7.74 7.46
C ASP A 78 -6.06 8.92 7.65
N GLU A 79 -6.57 10.16 7.74
CA GLU A 79 -5.75 11.38 7.80
C GLU A 79 -4.78 11.38 8.98
N ASP A 80 -5.23 11.00 10.18
CA ASP A 80 -4.39 11.03 11.38
C ASP A 80 -3.31 9.93 11.30
N ALA A 81 -3.71 8.74 10.84
CA ALA A 81 -2.77 7.63 10.63
C ALA A 81 -1.70 7.95 9.58
N TRP A 82 -2.02 8.75 8.56
CA TRP A 82 -1.03 9.22 7.57
C TRP A 82 -0.01 10.16 8.20
N HIS A 83 -0.46 11.15 8.96
CA HIS A 83 0.46 12.09 9.62
C HIS A 83 1.38 11.39 10.62
N GLU A 84 0.84 10.47 11.43
CA GLU A 84 1.65 9.63 12.34
C GLU A 84 2.69 8.82 11.57
N GLN A 85 2.31 8.23 10.42
CA GLN A 85 3.22 7.46 9.59
C GLN A 85 4.36 8.32 9.03
N ILE A 86 4.08 9.52 8.54
CA ILE A 86 5.10 10.44 8.00
C ILE A 86 6.04 10.91 9.11
N GLU A 87 5.52 11.30 10.28
CA GLU A 87 6.35 11.72 11.42
C GLU A 87 7.28 10.59 11.90
N ASN A 88 6.77 9.35 11.91
CA ASN A 88 7.57 8.17 12.23
C ASN A 88 8.69 7.95 11.21
N LEU A 89 8.39 8.08 9.91
CA LEU A 89 9.40 7.96 8.85
C LEU A 89 10.45 9.08 8.93
N ASP A 90 10.05 10.32 9.21
CA ASP A 90 10.96 11.45 9.42
C ASP A 90 11.88 11.23 10.62
N SER A 91 11.36 10.63 11.68
CA SER A 91 12.13 10.31 12.88
C SER A 91 13.13 9.18 12.65
N LEU A 92 12.78 8.19 11.85
CA LEU A 92 13.67 7.09 11.45
C LEU A 92 14.74 7.56 10.46
N SER A 93 14.37 8.39 9.47
CA SER A 93 15.30 8.86 8.44
C SER A 93 16.44 9.70 9.01
N ARG A 94 16.20 10.45 10.10
CA ARG A 94 17.24 11.20 10.83
C ARG A 94 18.31 10.32 11.49
N GLN A 95 18.05 9.02 11.64
CA GLN A 95 18.97 8.06 12.26
C GLN A 95 19.81 7.31 11.22
N GLU A 96 19.51 7.47 9.94
CA GLU A 96 20.14 6.77 8.83
C GLU A 96 20.88 7.76 7.93
N GLU A 97 21.95 7.31 7.29
CA GLU A 97 22.64 8.14 6.29
C GLU A 97 21.79 8.24 5.02
N VAL A 98 21.73 9.43 4.42
CA VAL A 98 21.02 9.64 3.15
C VAL A 98 21.77 8.90 2.03
N PRO A 99 21.14 7.94 1.34
CA PRO A 99 21.77 7.22 0.24
C PRO A 99 22.21 8.17 -0.89
N PRO A 100 23.35 7.91 -1.55
CA PRO A 100 23.87 8.78 -2.60
C PRO A 100 22.91 8.92 -3.78
N GLU A 101 22.08 7.90 -4.05
CA GLU A 101 21.05 7.94 -5.09
C GLU A 101 20.02 9.05 -4.82
N ILE A 102 19.67 9.31 -3.55
CA ILE A 102 18.73 10.37 -3.17
C ILE A 102 19.39 11.74 -3.31
N THR A 103 20.65 11.87 -2.87
CA THR A 103 21.41 13.13 -2.97
C THR A 103 21.65 13.56 -4.42
N GLN A 104 21.68 12.61 -5.37
CA GLN A 104 21.80 12.88 -6.80
C GLN A 104 20.49 13.29 -7.47
N LEU A 105 19.35 13.10 -6.79
CA LEU A 105 18.07 13.60 -7.30
C LEU A 105 18.07 15.11 -7.19
N SER A 106 18.04 15.78 -8.34
CA SER A 106 17.89 17.23 -8.43
C SER A 106 16.41 17.57 -8.22
N LEU A 107 15.98 17.64 -6.95
CA LEU A 107 14.62 18.01 -6.54
C LEU A 107 14.60 19.37 -5.85
#